data_AF-A0A8D2D7D9-F1
#
_entry.id   AF-A0A8D2D7D9-F1
#
_cell.length_a   1.000
_cell.length_b   1.000
_cell.length_c   1.000
_cell.angle_alpha   90.00
_cell.angle_beta   90.00
_cell.angle_gamma   90.00
#
_symmetry.space_group_name_H-M   'P 1'
#
loop_
_entity.id
_entity.type
_entity.pdbx_description
1 polymer ?
#
loop_
_entity_poly.entity_id
_entity_poly.type
_entity_poly.pdbx_seq_one_letter_code
_entity_poly.pdbx_strand_id
1 'polypeptide(L)'
;MGQKASQQLTSKDSTEVLSICEVVSEAIVHAAEKLKEYLGFEYPLSKLCPAANTLNEIFLIHFITFCQEKGVDEWLTTTKMTKHQALLFGADWVWTFWGSDKQIRLQLAVQTLRMASLPPVQLKPCDFSSPESRVEESSWKRSRFDKLEEFCNLVGEDCLGLFIIFGVPGKPKDIRGVVLDSIKSKTVRSHLPGRKAVEQFVLETEDCVSIKELLGNCLSKKDGLREVGKVFISIL
;
A
#
# COMPACT_ATOMS: atom_id res chain seq x y z
N MET A 1 34.28 -25.85 2.05
CA MET A 1 33.66 -25.22 0.86
C MET A 1 32.32 -25.90 0.62
N GLY A 2 31.25 -25.39 1.22
CA GLY A 2 29.90 -25.91 1.02
C GLY A 2 29.23 -25.13 -0.10
N GLN A 3 29.07 -25.75 -1.27
CA GLN A 3 28.25 -25.19 -2.35
C GLN A 3 26.80 -25.12 -1.85
N LYS A 4 26.25 -23.91 -1.71
CA LYS A 4 24.80 -23.72 -1.63
C LYS A 4 24.24 -24.09 -2.99
N ALA A 5 23.55 -25.24 -3.06
CA ALA A 5 22.79 -25.61 -4.23
C ALA A 5 21.71 -24.53 -4.46
N SER A 6 21.87 -23.75 -5.53
CA SER A 6 20.82 -22.89 -6.06
C SER A 6 19.70 -23.82 -6.52
N GLN A 7 18.69 -24.02 -5.68
CA GLN A 7 17.49 -24.73 -6.09
C GLN A 7 16.84 -23.89 -7.19
N GLN A 8 16.63 -24.45 -8.38
CA GLN A 8 15.75 -23.84 -9.38
C GLN A 8 14.33 -23.74 -8.81
N LEU A 9 13.58 -22.69 -9.13
CA LEU A 9 12.12 -22.68 -8.92
C LEU A 9 11.54 -23.85 -9.71
N THR A 10 10.74 -24.71 -9.07
CA THR A 10 10.06 -25.78 -9.81
C THR A 10 8.96 -25.17 -10.67
N SER A 11 8.63 -25.80 -11.81
CA SER A 11 7.55 -25.34 -12.70
C SER A 11 6.18 -25.23 -12.00
N LYS A 12 6.03 -25.93 -10.85
CA LYS A 12 4.84 -25.88 -10.03
C LYS A 12 4.78 -24.59 -9.21
N ASP A 13 5.89 -24.22 -8.57
CA ASP A 13 6.03 -22.96 -7.81
C ASP A 13 5.78 -21.72 -8.67
N SER A 14 6.19 -21.73 -9.94
CA SER A 14 5.99 -20.58 -10.83
C SER A 14 4.52 -20.40 -11.24
N THR A 15 3.80 -21.50 -11.44
CA THR A 15 2.37 -21.48 -11.79
C THR A 15 1.53 -21.02 -10.61
N GLU A 16 1.87 -21.47 -9.41
CA GLU A 16 1.23 -21.05 -8.16
C GLU A 16 1.46 -19.55 -7.88
N VAL A 17 2.70 -19.05 -8.07
CA VAL A 17 3.01 -17.62 -7.96
C VAL A 17 2.19 -16.77 -8.93
N LEU A 18 2.00 -17.22 -10.18
CA LEU A 18 1.21 -16.47 -11.16
C LEU A 18 -0.27 -16.43 -10.76
N SER A 19 -0.81 -17.55 -10.26
CA SER A 19 -2.20 -17.65 -9.79
C SER A 19 -2.48 -16.71 -8.61
N ILE A 20 -1.59 -16.66 -7.61
CA ILE A 20 -1.76 -15.73 -6.48
C ILE A 20 -1.62 -14.27 -6.89
N CYS A 21 -0.68 -13.95 -7.78
CA CYS A 21 -0.54 -12.59 -8.30
C CYS A 21 -1.85 -12.14 -8.97
N GLU A 22 -2.51 -13.02 -9.71
CA GLU A 22 -3.77 -12.75 -10.37
C GLU A 22 -4.89 -12.50 -9.36
N VAL A 23 -5.13 -13.45 -8.43
CA VAL A 23 -6.20 -13.32 -7.43
C VAL A 23 -6.03 -12.08 -6.56
N VAL A 24 -4.80 -11.81 -6.09
CA VAL A 24 -4.54 -10.63 -5.24
C VAL A 24 -4.70 -9.34 -6.04
N SER A 25 -4.31 -9.33 -7.31
CA SER A 25 -4.54 -8.16 -8.16
C SER A 25 -6.03 -7.90 -8.36
N GLU A 26 -6.82 -8.93 -8.65
CA GLU A 26 -8.28 -8.83 -8.75
C GLU A 26 -8.90 -8.35 -7.43
N ALA A 27 -8.42 -8.84 -6.29
CA ALA A 27 -8.90 -8.44 -4.97
C ALA A 27 -8.64 -6.94 -4.69
N ILE A 28 -7.44 -6.45 -5.04
CA ILE A 28 -7.08 -5.03 -4.88
C ILE A 28 -7.95 -4.16 -5.79
N VAL A 29 -8.13 -4.56 -7.05
CA VAL A 29 -9.01 -3.87 -8.02
C VAL A 29 -10.44 -3.83 -7.50
N HIS A 30 -10.98 -4.97 -7.07
CA HIS A 30 -12.33 -5.09 -6.53
C HIS A 30 -12.53 -4.18 -5.30
N ALA A 31 -11.60 -4.22 -4.34
CA ALA A 31 -11.63 -3.36 -3.17
C ALA A 31 -11.55 -1.87 -3.53
N ALA A 32 -10.74 -1.51 -4.53
CA ALA A 32 -10.63 -0.15 -5.02
C ALA A 32 -11.90 0.34 -5.74
N GLU A 33 -12.56 -0.51 -6.54
CA GLU A 33 -13.86 -0.22 -7.16
C GLU A 33 -14.95 0.03 -6.10
N LYS A 34 -14.97 -0.78 -5.04
CA LYS A 34 -15.90 -0.56 -3.92
C LYS A 34 -15.58 0.71 -3.15
N LEU A 35 -14.30 1.00 -2.92
CA LEU A 35 -13.89 2.24 -2.26
C LEU A 35 -14.22 3.48 -3.08
N LYS A 36 -14.16 3.40 -4.42
CA LYS A 36 -14.51 4.48 -5.34
C LYS A 36 -15.95 4.98 -5.20
N GLU A 37 -16.87 4.14 -4.75
CA GLU A 37 -18.27 4.53 -4.49
C GLU A 37 -18.35 5.57 -3.35
N TYR A 38 -17.36 5.57 -2.45
CA TYR A 38 -17.23 6.50 -1.33
C TYR A 38 -16.30 7.69 -1.64
N LEU A 39 -15.34 7.50 -2.56
CA LEU A 39 -14.49 8.58 -3.03
C LEU A 39 -15.26 9.48 -4.00
N GLY A 40 -15.36 10.77 -3.68
CA GLY A 40 -16.11 11.72 -4.52
C GLY A 40 -17.61 11.44 -4.56
N PHE A 41 -18.18 10.98 -3.44
CA PHE A 41 -19.64 10.88 -3.28
C PHE A 41 -20.29 12.27 -3.29
N GLU A 42 -21.21 12.49 -4.22
CA GLU A 42 -21.90 13.76 -4.44
C GLU A 42 -23.43 13.55 -4.42
N TYR A 43 -24.08 13.56 -3.24
CA TYR A 43 -25.56 13.62 -3.14
C TYR A 43 -26.07 14.05 -1.76
N PRO A 44 -27.18 14.82 -1.65
CA PRO A 44 -27.50 16.05 -2.35
C PRO A 44 -26.75 17.29 -1.78
N LEU A 45 -25.93 17.09 -0.75
CA LEU A 45 -24.96 18.03 -0.19
C LEU A 45 -23.81 17.15 0.29
N SER A 46 -22.57 17.40 -0.16
CA SER A 46 -21.33 16.66 0.13
C SER A 46 -21.05 16.45 1.64
N LYS A 47 -21.83 15.60 2.31
CA LYS A 47 -21.77 15.37 3.76
C LYS A 47 -21.06 14.06 4.12
N LEU A 48 -20.98 13.11 3.20
CA LEU A 48 -20.25 11.88 3.43
C LEU A 48 -18.77 12.13 3.14
N CYS A 49 -18.05 12.48 4.20
CA CYS A 49 -16.60 12.58 4.22
C CYS A 49 -16.05 11.50 5.16
N PRO A 50 -16.01 10.22 4.75
CA PRO A 50 -15.48 9.17 5.62
C PRO A 50 -14.08 9.52 6.10
N ALA A 51 -13.79 9.24 7.37
CA ALA A 51 -12.45 9.37 7.91
C ALA A 51 -11.50 8.40 7.18
N ALA A 52 -10.19 8.71 7.14
CA ALA A 52 -9.19 7.87 6.48
C ALA A 52 -9.25 6.41 7.00
N ASN A 53 -9.32 6.23 8.33
CA ASN A 53 -9.43 4.90 8.92
C ASN A 53 -10.69 4.14 8.44
N THR A 54 -11.82 4.82 8.22
CA THR A 54 -13.02 4.19 7.66
C THR A 54 -12.82 3.72 6.23
N LEU A 55 -12.12 4.51 5.40
CA LEU A 55 -11.75 4.11 4.05
C LEU A 55 -10.84 2.87 4.05
N ASN A 56 -9.90 2.79 5.01
CA ASN A 56 -9.05 1.63 5.20
C ASN A 56 -9.86 0.38 5.54
N GLU A 57 -10.85 0.49 6.45
CA GLU A 57 -11.74 -0.63 6.78
C GLU A 57 -12.51 -1.11 5.57
N ILE A 58 -13.11 -0.19 4.80
CA ILE A 58 -13.88 -0.53 3.60
C ILE A 58 -13.00 -1.29 2.62
N PHE A 59 -11.80 -0.76 2.33
CA PHE A 59 -10.86 -1.41 1.43
C PHE A 59 -10.47 -2.82 1.93
N LEU A 60 -10.09 -2.95 3.20
CA LEU A 60 -9.66 -4.23 3.77
C LEU A 60 -10.77 -5.27 3.83
N ILE A 61 -12.00 -4.87 4.18
CA ILE A 61 -13.14 -5.80 4.22
C ILE A 61 -13.38 -6.37 2.82
N HIS A 62 -13.47 -5.53 1.80
CA HIS A 62 -13.69 -6.01 0.43
C HIS A 62 -12.53 -6.84 -0.10
N PHE A 63 -11.29 -6.46 0.20
CA PHE A 63 -10.11 -7.23 -0.17
C PHE A 63 -10.09 -8.62 0.48
N ILE A 64 -10.28 -8.69 1.81
CA ILE A 64 -10.24 -9.94 2.57
C ILE A 64 -11.38 -10.86 2.15
N THR A 65 -12.61 -10.33 2.02
CA THR A 65 -13.76 -11.13 1.58
C THR A 65 -13.53 -11.73 0.19
N PHE A 66 -13.01 -10.93 -0.76
CA PHE A 66 -12.71 -11.44 -2.10
C PHE A 66 -11.64 -12.55 -2.06
N CYS A 67 -10.57 -12.38 -1.29
CA CYS A 67 -9.52 -13.39 -1.12
C CYS A 67 -10.06 -14.69 -0.52
N GLN A 68 -10.94 -14.60 0.49
CA GLN A 68 -11.58 -15.76 1.11
C GLN A 68 -12.47 -16.52 0.13
N GLU A 69 -13.28 -15.80 -0.67
CA GLU A 69 -14.13 -16.40 -1.70
C GLU A 69 -13.31 -17.13 -2.79
N LYS A 70 -12.10 -16.65 -3.07
CA LYS A 70 -11.16 -17.27 -4.02
C LYS A 70 -10.26 -18.34 -3.40
N GLY A 71 -10.33 -18.55 -2.08
CA GLY A 71 -9.61 -19.63 -1.39
C GLY A 71 -8.10 -19.45 -1.32
N VAL A 72 -7.59 -18.21 -1.26
CA VAL A 72 -6.13 -17.93 -1.18
C VAL A 72 -5.58 -17.76 0.23
N ASP A 73 -6.37 -18.09 1.26
CA ASP A 73 -6.02 -17.88 2.68
C ASP A 73 -4.75 -18.64 3.12
N GLU A 74 -4.45 -19.77 2.48
CA GLU A 74 -3.23 -20.53 2.77
C GLU A 74 -1.96 -19.81 2.27
N TRP A 75 -2.08 -18.92 1.29
CA TRP A 75 -0.96 -18.33 0.58
C TRP A 75 -0.85 -16.81 0.79
N LEU A 76 -1.90 -16.19 1.35
CA LEU A 76 -1.92 -14.80 1.71
C LEU A 76 -2.50 -14.61 3.11
N THR A 77 -1.78 -13.92 3.97
CA THR A 77 -2.30 -13.45 5.26
C THR A 77 -2.37 -11.93 5.29
N THR A 78 -3.50 -11.40 5.74
CA THR A 78 -3.68 -9.96 5.99
C THR A 78 -3.66 -9.70 7.49
N THR A 79 -2.63 -8.98 7.96
CA THR A 79 -2.48 -8.60 9.36
C THR A 79 -2.74 -7.11 9.50
N LYS A 80 -3.95 -6.76 9.93
CA LYS A 80 -4.30 -5.37 10.21
C LYS A 80 -3.65 -4.90 11.51
N MET A 81 -3.01 -3.74 11.47
CA MET A 81 -2.39 -3.15 12.65
C MET A 81 -3.44 -2.52 13.57
N THR A 82 -3.23 -2.67 14.88
CA THR A 82 -3.94 -1.82 15.85
C THR A 82 -3.55 -0.36 15.66
N LYS A 83 -4.36 0.59 16.15
CA LYS A 83 -4.02 2.03 16.10
C LYS A 83 -2.64 2.33 16.67
N HIS A 84 -2.27 1.64 17.75
CA HIS A 84 -0.96 1.80 18.38
C HIS A 84 0.17 1.26 17.48
N GLN A 85 0.01 0.06 16.92
CA GLN A 85 0.99 -0.52 16.00
C GLN A 85 1.14 0.31 14.72
N ALA A 86 0.05 0.86 14.18
CA ALA A 86 0.12 1.70 13.00
C ALA A 86 0.89 3.01 13.24
N LEU A 87 0.74 3.59 14.45
CA LEU A 87 1.53 4.76 14.87
C LEU A 87 3.00 4.42 15.12
N LEU A 88 3.29 3.21 15.60
CA LEU A 88 4.64 2.75 15.91
C LEU A 88 5.43 2.38 14.65
N PHE A 89 4.82 1.60 13.75
CA PHE A 89 5.47 1.02 12.57
C PHE A 89 5.21 1.81 11.28
N GLY A 90 4.30 2.78 11.28
CA GLY A 90 3.93 3.54 10.08
C GLY A 90 3.01 2.79 9.11
N ALA A 91 2.85 1.46 9.24
CA ALA A 91 1.98 0.62 8.43
C ALA A 91 0.57 0.46 9.01
N ASP A 92 -0.47 0.56 8.17
CA ASP A 92 -1.86 0.30 8.55
C ASP A 92 -2.19 -1.21 8.55
N TRP A 93 -1.57 -1.97 7.64
CA TRP A 93 -1.62 -3.43 7.62
C TRP A 93 -0.41 -4.01 6.91
N VAL A 94 -0.24 -5.33 7.03
CA VAL A 94 0.78 -6.09 6.31
C VAL A 94 0.11 -7.23 5.54
N TRP A 95 0.45 -7.36 4.27
CA TRP A 95 0.15 -8.56 3.48
C TRP A 95 1.38 -9.47 3.47
N THR A 96 1.23 -10.69 3.96
CA THR A 96 2.29 -11.71 3.93
C THR A 96 1.93 -12.78 2.90
N PHE A 97 2.80 -12.95 1.91
CA PHE A 97 2.68 -13.98 0.89
C PHE A 97 3.53 -15.18 1.29
N TRP A 98 2.90 -16.35 1.31
CA TRP A 98 3.52 -17.60 1.72
C TRP A 98 3.88 -18.47 0.52
N GLY A 99 5.00 -19.18 0.64
CA GLY A 99 5.34 -20.29 -0.24
C GLY A 99 4.62 -21.57 0.16
N SER A 100 4.60 -22.52 -0.77
CA SER A 100 4.13 -23.89 -0.55
C SER A 100 4.86 -24.61 0.60
N ASP A 101 6.09 -24.19 0.90
CA ASP A 101 6.94 -24.62 2.01
C ASP A 101 6.67 -23.88 3.33
N LYS A 102 5.65 -23.01 3.36
CA LYS A 102 5.30 -22.13 4.48
C LYS A 102 6.37 -21.12 4.86
N GLN A 103 7.33 -20.87 3.97
CA GLN A 103 8.26 -19.76 4.13
C GLN A 103 7.63 -18.47 3.61
N ILE A 104 8.01 -17.34 4.20
CA ILE A 104 7.61 -16.02 3.71
C ILE A 104 8.31 -15.79 2.37
N ARG A 105 7.55 -15.45 1.33
CA ARG A 105 8.09 -15.08 0.02
C ARG A 105 8.14 -13.57 -0.19
N LEU A 106 7.18 -12.85 0.40
CA LEU A 106 7.09 -11.40 0.31
C LEU A 106 6.21 -10.89 1.45
N GLN A 107 6.55 -9.73 1.97
CA GLN A 107 5.69 -8.94 2.82
C GLN A 107 5.52 -7.55 2.21
N LEU A 108 4.27 -7.09 2.15
CA LEU A 108 3.94 -5.71 1.80
C LEU A 108 3.44 -5.00 3.05
N ALA A 109 4.26 -4.10 3.59
CA ALA A 109 3.86 -3.19 4.64
C ALA A 109 3.11 -2.01 4.02
N VAL A 110 1.82 -1.94 4.25
CA VAL A 110 0.95 -0.98 3.55
C VAL A 110 0.65 0.21 4.44
N GLN A 111 0.88 1.41 3.91
CA GLN A 111 0.42 2.66 4.49
C GLN A 111 -0.54 3.36 3.54
N THR A 112 -1.68 3.79 4.04
CA THR A 112 -2.67 4.55 3.27
C THR A 112 -2.43 6.05 3.37
N LEU A 113 -2.74 6.76 2.28
CA LEU A 113 -2.65 8.21 2.22
C LEU A 113 -3.86 8.76 1.46
N ARG A 114 -4.51 9.79 2.01
CA ARG A 114 -5.55 10.54 1.28
C ARG A 114 -4.96 11.86 0.78
N MET A 115 -4.93 12.08 -0.54
CA MET A 115 -4.34 13.29 -1.13
C MET A 115 -5.38 14.34 -1.53
N ALA A 116 -6.57 13.93 -1.99
CA ALA A 116 -7.63 14.86 -2.31
C ALA A 116 -8.24 15.46 -1.03
N SER A 117 -7.92 16.72 -0.74
CA SER A 117 -8.78 17.56 0.10
C SER A 117 -10.03 17.91 -0.72
N LEU A 118 -11.20 17.68 -0.14
CA LEU A 118 -12.44 18.23 -0.69
C LEU A 118 -12.32 19.76 -0.75
N PRO A 119 -12.91 20.45 -1.74
CA PRO A 119 -12.91 21.90 -1.75
C PRO A 119 -13.48 22.43 -0.43
N PRO A 120 -12.96 23.56 0.10
CA PRO A 120 -13.46 24.15 1.32
C PRO A 120 -14.84 24.75 1.04
N VAL A 121 -15.88 23.92 1.03
CA VAL A 121 -17.21 24.43 1.31
C VAL A 121 -17.14 24.95 2.74
N GLN A 122 -17.55 26.20 2.97
CA GLN A 122 -17.67 26.83 4.29
C GLN A 122 -18.71 26.07 5.15
N LEU A 123 -18.39 24.83 5.50
CA LEU A 123 -19.03 24.11 6.56
C LEU A 123 -18.22 24.48 7.79
N LYS A 124 -18.92 25.08 8.78
CA LYS A 124 -18.43 25.12 10.16
C LYS A 124 -17.76 23.77 10.46
N PRO A 125 -16.60 23.77 11.14
CA PRO A 125 -15.82 22.55 11.32
C PRO A 125 -16.77 21.48 11.83
N CYS A 126 -17.02 20.45 11.03
CA CYS A 126 -17.40 19.19 11.65
C CYS A 126 -16.21 18.88 12.54
N ASP A 127 -16.42 18.90 13.86
CA ASP A 127 -15.42 18.71 14.93
C ASP A 127 -14.80 17.30 14.88
N PHE A 128 -14.12 17.02 13.77
CA PHE A 128 -13.40 15.80 13.46
C PHE A 128 -12.11 16.18 12.74
N SER A 129 -11.45 17.25 13.19
CA SER A 129 -9.99 17.26 13.10
C SER A 129 -9.54 15.97 13.78
N SER A 130 -9.19 14.96 12.99
CA SER A 130 -8.54 13.78 13.53
C SER A 130 -7.34 14.28 14.34
N PRO A 131 -7.08 13.73 15.54
CA PRO A 131 -5.89 14.09 16.31
C PRO A 131 -4.61 13.90 15.48
N GLU A 132 -4.67 13.10 14.41
CA GLU A 132 -3.58 12.81 13.48
C GLU A 132 -2.97 14.05 12.81
N SER A 133 -3.68 15.19 12.73
CA SER A 133 -3.11 16.44 12.19
C SER A 133 -2.44 17.35 13.23
N ARG A 134 -2.67 17.10 14.54
CA ARG A 134 -2.14 17.93 15.64
C ARG A 134 -1.26 17.16 16.63
N VAL A 135 -1.20 15.83 16.54
CA VAL A 135 -0.33 14.98 17.37
C VAL A 135 0.93 14.62 16.58
N GLU A 136 1.57 15.61 15.97
CA GLU A 136 2.90 15.45 15.35
C GLU A 136 3.96 16.37 16.01
N GLU A 137 3.66 16.93 17.20
CA GLU A 137 4.52 17.94 17.82
C GLU A 137 5.20 17.54 19.14
N SER A 138 5.07 16.30 19.63
CA SER A 138 5.78 15.94 20.87
C SER A 138 6.14 14.46 21.01
N SER A 139 7.14 14.03 20.24
CA SER A 139 8.32 13.29 20.76
C SER A 139 9.20 12.83 19.58
N TRP A 140 10.46 13.28 19.55
CA TRP A 140 11.58 12.65 18.83
C TRP A 140 11.32 12.00 17.43
N LYS A 141 10.89 12.84 16.48
CA LYS A 141 11.49 13.02 15.13
C LYS A 141 11.54 11.87 14.10
N ARG A 142 10.50 11.04 13.94
CA ARG A 142 10.32 10.25 12.68
C ARG A 142 8.87 10.28 12.21
N SER A 143 8.67 10.68 10.95
CA SER A 143 7.36 10.67 10.31
C SER A 143 6.85 9.24 10.15
N ARG A 144 5.54 9.05 9.93
CA ARG A 144 4.99 7.71 9.62
C ARG A 144 5.68 7.03 8.44
N PHE A 145 6.16 7.83 7.48
CA PHE A 145 6.88 7.34 6.30
C PHE A 145 8.26 6.80 6.67
N ASP A 146 8.99 7.52 7.52
CA ASP A 146 10.31 7.08 8.02
C ASP A 146 10.16 5.82 8.88
N LYS A 147 9.06 5.71 9.65
CA LYS A 147 8.73 4.52 10.43
C LYS A 147 8.43 3.30 9.55
N LEU A 148 7.71 3.50 8.44
CA LEU A 148 7.44 2.43 7.48
C LEU A 148 8.75 1.91 6.86
N GLU A 149 9.66 2.81 6.50
CA GLU A 149 10.98 2.44 6.00
C GLU A 149 11.79 1.65 7.03
N GLU A 150 11.84 2.13 8.27
CA GLU A 150 12.50 1.43 9.37
C GLU A 150 11.88 0.05 9.63
N PHE A 151 10.55 -0.05 9.59
CA PHE A 151 9.84 -1.32 9.74
C PHE A 151 10.25 -2.32 8.65
N CYS A 152 10.24 -1.91 7.37
CA CYS A 152 10.67 -2.79 6.28
C CYS A 152 12.13 -3.24 6.44
N ASN A 153 13.02 -2.31 6.81
CA ASN A 153 14.44 -2.62 7.04
C ASN A 153 14.65 -3.61 8.22
N LEU A 154 13.82 -3.54 9.25
CA LEU A 154 13.87 -4.46 10.40
C LEU A 154 13.35 -5.87 10.06
N VAL A 155 12.36 -5.97 9.17
CA VAL A 155 11.84 -7.26 8.70
C VAL A 155 12.85 -7.95 7.79
N GLY A 156 13.50 -7.19 6.91
CA GLY A 156 14.57 -7.68 6.03
C GLY A 156 14.21 -7.60 4.54
N GLU A 157 14.97 -8.33 3.73
CA GLU A 157 14.94 -8.26 2.26
C GLU A 157 13.59 -8.68 1.65
N ASP A 158 12.80 -9.46 2.38
CA ASP A 158 11.50 -9.93 1.93
C ASP A 158 10.37 -8.91 2.16
N CYS A 159 10.65 -7.70 2.67
CA CYS A 159 9.65 -6.69 3.02
C CYS A 159 9.73 -5.42 2.15
N LEU A 160 8.60 -5.04 1.56
CA LEU A 160 8.43 -3.80 0.81
C LEU A 160 7.42 -2.86 1.49
N GLY A 161 7.74 -1.57 1.50
CA GLY A 161 6.79 -0.53 1.83
C GLY A 161 5.91 -0.20 0.62
N LEU A 162 4.59 -0.19 0.80
CA LEU A 162 3.62 0.20 -0.22
C LEU A 162 2.73 1.32 0.31
N PHE A 163 2.68 2.42 -0.42
CA PHE A 163 1.68 3.46 -0.21
C PHE A 163 0.46 3.18 -1.08
N ILE A 164 -0.75 3.18 -0.49
CA ILE A 164 -2.00 3.21 -1.24
C ILE A 164 -2.63 4.59 -1.08
N ILE A 165 -2.76 5.29 -2.19
CA ILE A 165 -3.25 6.66 -2.26
C ILE A 165 -4.73 6.64 -2.63
N PHE A 166 -5.57 7.18 -1.74
CA PHE A 166 -7.00 7.36 -1.95
C PHE A 166 -7.31 8.78 -2.38
N GLY A 167 -7.75 8.93 -3.64
CA GLY A 167 -8.13 10.21 -4.24
C GLY A 167 -6.92 11.10 -4.51
N VAL A 168 -6.74 11.50 -5.77
CA VAL A 168 -5.65 12.37 -6.22
C VAL A 168 -6.21 13.75 -6.56
N PRO A 169 -5.49 14.86 -6.31
CA PRO A 169 -5.91 16.18 -6.77
C PRO A 169 -6.25 16.19 -8.28
N GLY A 170 -7.39 16.75 -8.65
CA GLY A 170 -7.92 16.73 -10.02
C GLY A 170 -8.59 15.41 -10.45
N LYS A 171 -8.30 14.30 -9.76
CA LYS A 171 -8.93 12.98 -9.97
C LYS A 171 -9.32 12.36 -8.62
N PRO A 172 -10.37 12.87 -7.94
CA PRO A 172 -10.68 12.52 -6.56
C PRO A 172 -11.11 11.06 -6.35
N LYS A 173 -11.45 10.35 -7.43
CA LYS A 173 -11.79 8.91 -7.43
C LYS A 173 -10.62 8.00 -7.77
N ASP A 174 -9.48 8.57 -8.19
CA ASP A 174 -8.31 7.76 -8.51
C ASP A 174 -7.75 7.12 -7.24
N ILE A 175 -7.38 5.84 -7.36
CA ILE A 175 -6.64 5.12 -6.34
C ILE A 175 -5.32 4.67 -6.98
N ARG A 176 -4.20 4.97 -6.35
CA ARG A 176 -2.85 4.67 -6.89
C ARG A 176 -2.00 4.00 -5.84
N GLY A 177 -1.07 3.15 -6.26
CA GLY A 177 -0.04 2.59 -5.38
C GLY A 177 1.33 3.22 -5.64
N VAL A 178 2.19 3.32 -4.63
CA VAL A 178 3.59 3.69 -4.80
C VAL A 178 4.46 2.84 -3.90
N VAL A 179 5.48 2.19 -4.46
CA VAL A 179 6.47 1.44 -3.67
C VAL A 179 7.45 2.42 -3.04
N LEU A 180 7.78 2.19 -1.77
CA LEU A 180 8.69 3.04 -1.00
C LEU A 180 10.04 3.26 -1.72
N ASP A 181 10.59 2.20 -2.32
CA ASP A 181 11.87 2.25 -3.03
C ASP A 181 11.85 3.19 -4.25
N SER A 182 10.71 3.35 -4.93
CA SER A 182 10.55 4.28 -6.05
C SER A 182 10.72 5.75 -5.62
N ILE A 183 10.50 6.04 -4.34
CA ILE A 183 10.58 7.40 -3.77
C ILE A 183 11.91 7.64 -3.07
N LYS A 184 12.60 6.61 -2.57
CA LYS A 184 13.90 6.73 -1.87
C LYS A 184 14.90 7.58 -2.66
N SER A 185 14.99 7.37 -3.99
CA SER A 185 15.88 8.16 -4.86
C SER A 185 15.47 9.65 -5.00
N LYS A 186 14.18 9.98 -4.87
CA LYS A 186 13.69 11.37 -4.88
C LYS A 186 13.92 12.05 -3.53
N THR A 187 13.69 11.38 -2.40
CA THR A 187 13.87 11.94 -1.06
C THR A 187 15.30 12.45 -0.83
N VAL A 188 16.30 11.70 -1.31
CA VAL A 188 17.72 12.09 -1.26
C VAL A 188 18.02 13.33 -2.11
N ARG A 189 17.30 13.51 -3.23
CA ARG A 189 17.56 14.59 -4.20
C ARG A 189 16.78 15.87 -3.92
N SER A 190 15.58 15.78 -3.35
CA SER A 190 14.67 16.92 -3.14
C SER A 190 14.62 17.42 -1.69
N HIS A 191 15.22 16.71 -0.73
CA HIS A 191 15.13 17.00 0.71
C HIS A 191 13.70 17.11 1.26
N LEU A 192 12.71 16.55 0.54
CA LEU A 192 11.32 16.60 0.96
C LEU A 192 11.01 15.47 1.95
N PRO A 193 10.43 15.78 3.13
CA PRO A 193 10.15 14.76 4.12
C PRO A 193 8.91 13.93 3.77
N GLY A 194 9.03 12.61 3.91
CA GLY A 194 7.93 11.63 3.98
C GLY A 194 6.76 11.89 3.04
N ARG A 195 5.62 12.33 3.61
CA ARG A 195 4.36 12.57 2.90
C ARG A 195 4.51 13.41 1.64
N LYS A 196 5.24 14.52 1.72
CA LYS A 196 5.39 15.47 0.61
C LYS A 196 6.12 14.84 -0.57
N ALA A 197 7.07 13.96 -0.30
CA ALA A 197 7.79 13.22 -1.35
C ALA A 197 6.85 12.25 -2.09
N VAL A 198 5.96 11.55 -1.36
CA VAL A 198 4.95 10.68 -1.96
C VAL A 198 3.96 11.49 -2.81
N GLU A 199 3.44 12.58 -2.26
CA GLU A 199 2.47 13.43 -2.96
C GLU A 199 3.06 14.00 -4.25
N GLN A 200 4.27 14.55 -4.19
CA GLN A 200 4.97 15.05 -5.37
C GLN A 200 5.29 13.94 -6.38
N PHE A 201 5.69 12.74 -5.91
CA PHE A 201 5.90 11.60 -6.79
C PHE A 201 4.63 11.24 -7.56
N VAL A 202 3.48 11.18 -6.90
CA VAL A 202 2.19 10.87 -7.53
C VAL A 202 1.75 11.93 -8.56
N LEU A 203 2.08 13.20 -8.31
CA LEU A 203 1.70 14.31 -9.20
C LEU A 203 2.62 14.44 -10.42
N GLU A 204 3.91 14.11 -10.29
CA GLU A 204 4.91 14.28 -11.36
C GLU A 204 5.10 13.04 -12.24
N THR A 205 4.72 11.86 -11.76
CA THR A 205 4.98 10.60 -12.47
C THR A 205 3.82 10.29 -13.41
N GLU A 206 4.11 10.18 -14.70
CA GLU A 206 3.13 9.83 -15.74
C GLU A 206 3.10 8.32 -16.00
N ASP A 207 4.25 7.66 -15.93
CA ASP A 207 4.38 6.22 -16.18
C ASP A 207 3.75 5.39 -15.06
N CYS A 208 3.04 4.33 -15.45
CA CYS A 208 2.41 3.42 -14.52
C CYS A 208 2.60 1.94 -14.90
N VAL A 209 2.50 1.09 -13.88
CA VAL A 209 2.46 -0.37 -14.02
C VAL A 209 1.21 -0.93 -13.33
N SER A 210 0.79 -2.12 -13.73
CA SER A 210 -0.30 -2.82 -13.03
C SER A 210 0.19 -3.41 -11.69
N ILE A 211 -0.72 -3.58 -10.74
CA ILE A 211 -0.41 -4.29 -9.50
C ILE A 211 0.00 -5.75 -9.75
N LYS A 212 -0.56 -6.39 -10.79
CA LYS A 212 -0.20 -7.75 -11.22
C LYS A 212 1.25 -7.84 -11.66
N GLU A 213 1.70 -6.88 -12.45
CA GLU A 213 3.08 -6.79 -12.90
C GLU A 213 4.04 -6.58 -11.73
N LEU A 214 3.68 -5.71 -10.78
CA LEU A 214 4.47 -5.51 -9.57
C LEU A 214 4.60 -6.80 -8.76
N LEU A 215 3.48 -7.44 -8.43
CA LEU A 215 3.48 -8.68 -7.65
C LEU A 215 4.25 -9.79 -8.37
N GLY A 216 4.07 -9.93 -9.68
CA GLY A 216 4.81 -10.88 -10.50
C GLY A 216 6.32 -10.63 -10.45
N ASN A 217 6.75 -9.37 -10.55
CA ASN A 217 8.17 -9.00 -10.46
C ASN A 217 8.77 -9.25 -9.07
N CYS A 218 8.00 -9.07 -8.01
CA CYS A 218 8.45 -9.31 -6.63
C CYS A 218 8.48 -10.80 -6.28
N LEU A 219 7.45 -11.56 -6.64
CA LEU A 219 7.30 -12.97 -6.24
C LEU A 219 8.03 -13.97 -7.15
N SER A 220 8.42 -13.57 -8.37
CA SER A 220 9.14 -14.45 -9.32
C SER A 220 10.64 -14.58 -9.03
N LYS A 221 11.19 -13.81 -8.10
CA LYS A 221 12.63 -13.75 -7.85
C LYS A 221 13.09 -14.57 -6.65
N LYS A 222 14.28 -15.17 -6.79
CA LYS A 222 15.03 -15.83 -5.70
C LYS A 222 16.12 -14.98 -5.06
N ASP A 223 16.59 -13.93 -5.76
CA ASP A 223 17.67 -13.04 -5.32
C ASP A 223 17.20 -11.58 -5.41
N GLY A 224 16.61 -11.08 -4.33
CA GLY A 224 16.36 -9.65 -4.08
C GLY A 224 15.37 -8.94 -5.02
N LEU A 225 14.68 -7.95 -4.46
CA LEU A 225 13.73 -7.10 -5.19
C LEU A 225 14.43 -6.34 -6.34
N ARG A 226 13.80 -6.30 -7.52
CA ARG A 226 14.25 -5.41 -8.61
C ARG A 226 13.85 -4.00 -8.18
N GLU A 227 14.71 -3.01 -8.38
CA GLU A 227 14.29 -1.61 -8.28
C GLU A 227 13.01 -1.45 -9.12
N VAL A 228 11.90 -1.19 -8.45
CA VAL A 228 10.68 -0.77 -9.12
C VAL A 228 11.01 0.59 -9.69
N GLY A 229 10.98 0.71 -11.01
CA GLY A 229 11.32 1.96 -11.70
C GLY A 229 10.51 3.15 -11.18
N LYS A 230 10.75 4.34 -11.73
CA LYS A 230 10.00 5.56 -11.37
C LYS A 230 8.60 5.53 -11.98
N VAL A 231 7.77 4.61 -11.50
CA VAL A 231 6.41 4.36 -11.94
C VAL A 231 5.49 4.34 -10.72
N PHE A 232 4.25 4.78 -10.87
CA PHE A 232 3.21 4.48 -9.89
C PHE A 232 2.45 3.22 -10.30
N ILE A 233 1.73 2.62 -9.35
CA ILE A 233 0.89 1.45 -9.60
C ILE A 233 -0.51 1.96 -9.92
N SER A 234 -1.00 1.67 -11.13
CA SER A 234 -2.42 1.84 -11.43
C SER A 234 -3.17 0.66 -10.79
N ILE A 235 -4.06 0.98 -9.86
CA ILE A 235 -4.91 -0.02 -9.19
C ILE A 235 -6.17 -0.30 -10.03
N LEU A 236 -6.38 0.45 -11.12
CA LEU A 236 -7.51 0.34 -12.05
C LEU A 236 -7.03 0.44 -13.50
#